data_AF-O01649-F1
#
_entry.id   AF-O01649-F1
#
_cell.length_a   1.000
_cell.length_b   1.000
_cell.length_c   1.000
_cell.angle_alpha   90.00
_cell.angle_beta   90.00
_cell.angle_gamma   90.00
#
_symmetry.space_group_name_H-M   'P 1'
#
loop_
_entity.id
_entity.type
_entity.pdbx_description
1 polymer ?
#
loop_
_entity_poly.entity_id
_entity_poly.type
_entity_poly.pdbx_seq_one_letter_code
_entity_poly.pdbx_strand_id
1 'polypeptide(L)'
;DPIAVFVSSNVHGQDERGRVMRRTIMRYVCLCLTMVLSNVSPRVKKRFPGLNNLVEAGLLNENERTIIEAMNKSFPRPSKHWLPIVWAASIITRARKE
;
A
#
# COMPACT_ATOMS: atom_id res chain seq x y z
N ASP A 1 -14.80 -1.54 -0.28
CA ASP A 1 -15.42 -2.87 -0.49
C ASP A 1 -15.33 -3.40 -1.92
N PRO A 2 -15.67 -2.65 -2.99
CA PRO A 2 -15.65 -3.20 -4.36
C PRO A 2 -14.29 -3.75 -4.79
N ILE A 3 -13.20 -3.04 -4.45
CA ILE A 3 -11.83 -3.47 -4.77
C ILE A 3 -11.51 -4.83 -4.14
N ALA A 4 -11.95 -5.08 -2.90
CA ALA A 4 -11.70 -6.35 -2.21
C ALA A 4 -12.40 -7.52 -2.92
N VAL A 5 -13.64 -7.29 -3.38
CA VAL A 5 -14.39 -8.27 -4.19
C VAL A 5 -13.65 -8.55 -5.49
N PHE A 6 -13.24 -7.51 -6.23
CA PHE A 6 -12.51 -7.70 -7.49
C PHE A 6 -11.17 -8.42 -7.32
N VAL A 7 -10.39 -8.07 -6.29
CA VAL A 7 -9.11 -8.74 -6.00
C VAL A 7 -9.35 -10.20 -5.63
N SER A 8 -10.39 -10.48 -4.83
CA SER A 8 -10.73 -11.84 -4.44
C SER A 8 -11.20 -12.70 -5.62
N SER A 9 -11.95 -12.13 -6.57
CA SER A 9 -12.53 -12.87 -7.68
C SER A 9 -11.60 -13.00 -8.89
N ASN A 10 -10.66 -12.06 -9.09
CA ASN A 10 -9.82 -12.02 -10.29
C ASN A 10 -8.37 -12.47 -10.05
N VAL A 11 -7.88 -12.45 -8.81
CA VAL A 11 -6.53 -12.96 -8.48
C VAL A 11 -6.66 -14.39 -7.98
N HIS A 12 -6.52 -15.33 -8.92
CA HIS A 12 -6.66 -16.77 -8.69
C HIS A 12 -5.45 -17.36 -7.92
N GLY A 13 -5.57 -18.63 -7.51
CA GLY A 13 -4.56 -19.34 -6.71
C GLY A 13 -5.02 -19.57 -5.27
N GLN A 14 -5.24 -20.85 -4.92
CA GLN A 14 -5.55 -21.30 -3.55
C GLN A 14 -4.28 -21.59 -2.74
N ASP A 15 -3.14 -21.53 -3.40
CA ASP A 15 -1.81 -21.69 -2.83
C ASP A 15 -1.39 -20.46 -2.01
N GLU A 16 -0.28 -20.62 -1.30
CA GLU A 16 0.29 -19.55 -0.48
C GLU A 16 0.63 -18.32 -1.32
N ARG A 17 1.12 -18.49 -2.55
CA ARG A 17 1.47 -17.39 -3.45
C ARG A 17 0.24 -16.54 -3.81
N GLY A 18 -0.86 -17.16 -4.25
CA GLY A 18 -2.10 -16.44 -4.54
C GLY A 18 -2.63 -15.68 -3.31
N ARG A 19 -2.57 -16.31 -2.13
CA ARG A 19 -2.96 -15.68 -0.86
C ARG A 19 -2.10 -14.46 -0.52
N VAL A 20 -0.78 -14.56 -0.66
CA VAL A 20 0.16 -13.47 -0.41
C VAL A 20 -0.06 -12.30 -1.38
N MET A 21 -0.30 -12.58 -2.67
CA MET A 21 -0.62 -11.54 -3.65
C MET A 21 -1.89 -10.78 -3.28
N ARG A 22 -3.01 -11.46 -3.01
CA ARG A 22 -4.27 -10.82 -2.62
C ARG A 22 -4.12 -9.95 -1.36
N ARG A 23 -3.45 -10.47 -0.32
CA ARG A 23 -3.20 -9.73 0.92
C ARG A 23 -2.32 -8.50 0.69
N THR A 24 -1.27 -8.62 -0.11
CA THR A 24 -0.35 -7.53 -0.40
C THR A 24 -1.03 -6.41 -1.21
N ILE A 25 -1.82 -6.77 -2.22
CA ILE A 25 -2.63 -5.81 -2.99
C ILE A 25 -3.54 -5.02 -2.05
N MET A 26 -4.31 -5.71 -1.20
CA MET A 26 -5.22 -5.04 -0.27
C MET A 26 -4.50 -4.18 0.76
N ARG A 27 -3.35 -4.64 1.28
CA ARG A 27 -2.52 -3.83 2.19
C ARG A 27 -2.06 -2.54 1.52
N TYR A 28 -1.62 -2.59 0.26
CA TYR A 28 -1.24 -1.40 -0.48
C TYR A 28 -2.40 -0.44 -0.74
N VAL A 29 -3.61 -0.95 -1.00
CA VAL A 29 -4.81 -0.08 -1.10
C VAL A 29 -5.08 0.62 0.23
N CYS A 30 -5.05 -0.12 1.34
CA CYS A 30 -5.24 0.46 2.68
C CYS A 30 -4.14 1.47 3.05
N LEU A 31 -2.89 1.18 2.70
CA LEU A 31 -1.75 2.08 2.91
C LEU A 31 -1.93 3.38 2.12
N CYS A 32 -2.26 3.30 0.83
CA CYS A 32 -2.55 4.46 -0.01
C CYS A 32 -3.64 5.34 0.61
N LEU A 33 -4.78 4.74 0.96
CA LEU A 33 -5.91 5.45 1.57
C LEU A 33 -5.49 6.11 2.89
N THR A 34 -4.76 5.40 3.75
CA THR A 34 -4.30 5.93 5.03
C THR A 34 -3.36 7.11 4.84
N MET A 35 -2.42 7.03 3.88
CA MET A 35 -1.50 8.13 3.56
C MET A 35 -2.25 9.37 3.02
N VAL A 36 -3.28 9.17 2.18
CA VAL A 36 -4.15 10.27 1.72
C VAL A 36 -4.90 10.89 2.90
N LEU A 37 -5.55 10.06 3.72
CA LEU A 37 -6.32 10.51 4.88
C LEU A 37 -5.45 11.24 5.91
N SER A 38 -4.20 10.83 6.11
CA SER A 38 -3.25 11.56 6.96
C SER A 38 -2.92 12.96 6.46
N ASN A 39 -3.12 13.26 5.17
CA ASN A 39 -2.90 14.61 4.63
C ASN A 39 -4.14 15.52 4.73
N VAL A 40 -5.34 14.95 4.87
CA VAL A 40 -6.61 15.71 4.87
C VAL A 40 -7.37 15.69 6.20
N SER A 41 -7.18 14.65 7.02
CA SER A 41 -7.90 14.45 8.29
C SER A 41 -6.95 14.63 9.47
N PRO A 42 -7.14 15.66 10.31
CA PRO A 42 -6.31 15.87 11.51
C PRO A 42 -6.33 14.69 12.49
N ARG A 43 -7.47 13.99 12.59
CA ARG A 43 -7.60 12.80 13.45
C ARG A 43 -6.71 11.65 12.97
N VAL A 44 -6.66 11.43 11.64
CA VAL A 44 -5.80 10.41 11.05
C VAL A 44 -4.33 10.84 11.14
N LYS A 45 -4.01 12.11 10.89
CA LYS A 45 -2.65 12.65 11.07
C LYS A 45 -2.14 12.48 12.50
N LYS A 46 -3.00 12.66 13.51
CA LYS A 46 -2.64 12.43 14.92
C LYS A 46 -2.34 10.96 15.21
N ARG A 47 -3.05 10.03 14.57
CA ARG A 47 -2.83 8.58 14.72
C ARG A 47 -1.61 8.07 13.93
N PHE A 48 -1.35 8.65 12.76
CA PHE A 48 -0.23 8.29 11.90
C PHE A 48 0.62 9.54 11.54
N PRO A 49 1.38 10.10 12.50
CA PRO A 49 2.21 11.29 12.27
C PRO A 49 3.28 11.09 11.19
N GLY A 50 3.89 9.90 11.16
CA GLY A 50 4.98 9.55 10.24
C GLY A 50 4.94 8.11 9.75
N LEU A 51 5.96 7.72 8.96
CA LEU A 51 6.03 6.39 8.35
C LEU A 51 6.21 5.26 9.36
N ASN A 52 6.89 5.50 10.49
CA ASN A 52 7.10 4.50 11.54
C ASN A 52 5.77 3.98 12.10
N ASN A 53 4.79 4.86 12.29
CA ASN A 53 3.47 4.45 12.79
C ASN A 53 2.69 3.62 11.76
N LEU A 54 2.97 3.78 10.47
CA LEU A 54 2.42 2.91 9.42
C LEU A 54 3.07 1.52 9.45
N VAL A 55 4.35 1.44 9.81
CA VAL A 55 5.05 0.16 10.00
C VAL A 55 4.55 -0.56 11.25
N GLU A 56 4.48 0.14 12.39
CA GLU A 56 3.94 -0.40 13.65
C GLU A 56 2.51 -0.91 13.50
N ALA A 57 1.69 -0.25 12.67
CA ALA A 57 0.33 -0.68 12.37
C ALA A 57 0.24 -1.83 11.34
N GLY A 58 1.36 -2.30 10.78
CA GLY A 58 1.41 -3.37 9.78
C GLY A 58 0.89 -2.97 8.39
N LEU A 59 0.72 -1.67 8.12
CA LEU A 59 0.29 -1.18 6.80
C LEU A 59 1.47 -1.06 5.83
N LEU A 60 2.66 -0.80 6.36
CA LEU A 60 3.90 -0.60 5.62
C LEU A 60 4.96 -1.57 6.13
N ASN A 61 5.74 -2.18 5.25
CA ASN A 61 6.89 -2.99 5.67
C ASN A 61 8.16 -2.13 5.77
N GLU A 62 9.15 -2.58 6.54
CA GLU A 62 10.38 -1.80 6.75
C GLU A 62 11.15 -1.54 5.45
N ASN A 63 11.22 -2.54 4.56
CA ASN A 63 11.84 -2.40 3.24
C ASN A 63 11.12 -1.36 2.36
N GLU A 64 9.80 -1.32 2.39
CA GLU A 64 8.97 -0.37 1.65
C GLU A 64 9.11 1.05 2.21
N ARG A 65 9.21 1.17 3.54
CA ARG A 65 9.50 2.44 4.22
C ARG A 65 10.80 3.05 3.71
N THR A 66 11.88 2.28 3.63
CA THR A 66 13.18 2.75 3.12
C THR A 66 13.06 3.31 1.71
N ILE A 67 12.25 2.70 0.84
CA ILE A 67 12.00 3.20 -0.53
C ILE A 67 11.27 4.55 -0.49
N ILE A 68 10.25 4.69 0.35
CA ILE A 68 9.50 5.96 0.51
C ILE A 68 10.42 7.05 1.06
N GLU A 69 11.26 6.75 2.06
CA GLU A 69 12.21 7.69 2.65
C GLU A 69 13.25 8.17 1.64
N ALA A 70 13.82 7.24 0.86
CA ALA A 70 14.74 7.59 -0.22
C ALA A 70 14.09 8.55 -1.23
N MET A 71 12.83 8.29 -1.63
CA MET A 71 12.11 9.18 -2.54
C MET A 71 11.70 10.51 -1.91
N ASN A 72 11.42 10.56 -0.61
CA ASN A 72 11.19 11.82 0.10
C ASN A 72 12.48 12.66 0.15
N LYS A 73 13.65 12.03 0.29
CA LYS A 73 14.94 12.71 0.23
C LYS A 73 15.23 13.27 -1.17
N SER A 74 14.97 12.50 -2.23
CA SER A 74 15.18 12.94 -3.61
C SER A 74 14.13 13.95 -4.09
N PHE A 75 12.88 13.81 -3.64
CA PHE A 75 11.74 14.63 -4.08
C PHE A 75 10.88 15.04 -2.88
N PRO A 76 11.28 16.08 -2.12
CA PRO A 76 10.64 16.40 -0.83
C PRO A 76 9.24 17.01 -0.96
N ARG A 77 8.93 17.71 -2.07
CA ARG A 77 7.66 18.44 -2.21
C ARG A 77 6.45 17.54 -2.50
N PRO A 78 6.51 16.58 -3.45
CA PRO A 78 5.32 15.80 -3.76
C PRO A 78 5.05 14.75 -2.68
N SER A 79 3.80 14.65 -2.22
CA SER A 79 3.39 13.54 -1.36
C SER A 79 3.50 12.20 -2.12
N LYS A 80 3.90 11.13 -1.42
CA LYS A 80 4.15 9.80 -2.01
C LYS A 80 3.02 8.81 -1.76
N HIS A 81 1.81 9.30 -1.47
CA HIS A 81 0.63 8.47 -1.26
C HIS A 81 0.20 7.67 -2.51
N TRP A 82 0.63 8.07 -3.71
CA TRP A 82 0.38 7.34 -4.96
C TRP A 82 1.23 6.07 -5.11
N LEU A 83 2.33 5.96 -4.36
CA LEU A 83 3.28 4.87 -4.55
C LEU A 83 2.69 3.48 -4.25
N PRO A 84 1.94 3.28 -3.15
CA PRO A 84 1.37 1.97 -2.85
C PRO A 84 0.40 1.49 -3.94
N ILE A 85 -0.38 2.40 -4.55
CA ILE A 85 -1.31 1.99 -5.61
C ILE A 85 -0.56 1.56 -6.89
N VAL A 86 0.58 2.19 -7.19
CA VAL A 86 1.46 1.75 -8.28
C VAL A 86 2.05 0.36 -7.99
N TRP A 87 2.48 0.09 -6.76
CA TRP A 87 2.95 -1.23 -6.36
C TRP A 87 1.85 -2.30 -6.47
N ALA A 88 0.62 -1.97 -6.06
CA ALA A 88 -0.53 -2.87 -6.22
C ALA A 88 -0.79 -3.20 -7.70
N ALA A 89 -0.77 -2.19 -8.57
CA ALA A 89 -0.96 -2.38 -10.01
C ALA A 89 0.15 -3.25 -10.63
N SER A 90 1.40 -3.13 -10.16
CA SER A 90 2.51 -3.99 -10.57
C SER A 90 2.26 -5.46 -10.23
N ILE A 91 1.78 -5.75 -9.02
CA ILE A 91 1.42 -7.12 -8.61
C ILE A 91 0.28 -7.66 -9.49
N ILE A 92 -0.77 -6.87 -9.74
CA ILE A 92 -1.90 -7.28 -10.60
C ILE A 92 -1.41 -7.57 -12.02
N THR A 93 -0.53 -6.73 -12.57
CA THR A 93 0.03 -6.92 -13.91
C THR A 93 0.84 -8.20 -14.00
N ARG A 94 1.61 -8.52 -12.95
CA ARG A 94 2.35 -9.78 -12.86
C ARG A 94 1.40 -10.97 -12.76
N ALA A 95 0.41 -10.90 -11.87
CA ALA A 95 -0.59 -11.95 -11.69
C ALA A 95 -1.43 -12.24 -12.94
N ARG A 96 -1.60 -11.28 -13.86
CA ARG A 96 -2.28 -11.48 -15.15
C ARG A 96 -1.41 -12.22 -16.18
N LYS A 97 -0.09 -12.11 -16.07
CA LYS A 97 0.86 -12.78 -16.97
C LYS A 97 1.14 -14.23 -16.57
N GLU A 98 0.84 -14.56 -15.32
CA GLU A 98 0.85 -15.91 -14.75
C GLU A 98 -0.44 -16.63 -15.10
#